data_AF-A0AAW2ZJG6-F1
#
_entry.id   AF-A0AAW2ZJG6-F1
#
_cell.length_a   1.000
_cell.length_b   1.000
_cell.length_c   1.000
_cell.angle_alpha   90.00
_cell.angle_beta   90.00
_cell.angle_gamma   90.00
#
_symmetry.space_group_name_H-M   'P 1'
#
loop_
_entity.id
_entity.type
_entity.pdbx_description
1 polymer ?
#
loop_
_entity_poly.entity_id
_entity_poly.type
_entity_poly.pdbx_seq_one_letter_code
_entity_poly.pdbx_strand_id
1 'polypeptide(L)'
;MSIAIVAPDSHHFEKSAHAGEVFDQQDDNSGVGRAGFRDVYTINNADKKDCFDVINNVELYPEYLKVYSKTQVLSSSVDLYNPNISYRIARYDIAIPFILRPFFKNLYYVLKLTSVFDPELNKMSMKWEQVEGPSFIVENGGLWEVTQRGEDVDIELEMHLGYSFYLPTYLKNYITTNILKDSMNNIHKRVLHVLGRKM
;
A
#
# COMPACT_ATOMS: atom_id res chain seq x y z
N MET A 1 10.79 27.28 -43.28
CA MET A 1 9.67 27.22 -42.32
C MET A 1 10.08 26.30 -41.20
N SER A 2 10.52 26.87 -40.08
CA SER A 2 10.90 26.11 -38.89
C SER A 2 9.69 26.02 -37.97
N ILE A 3 9.28 24.79 -37.64
CA ILE A 3 8.27 24.54 -36.63
C ILE A 3 9.01 24.38 -35.30
N ALA A 4 8.84 25.36 -34.42
CA ALA A 4 9.30 25.28 -33.04
C ALA A 4 8.40 24.27 -32.31
N ILE A 5 9.00 23.18 -31.83
CA ILE A 5 8.35 22.25 -30.91
C ILE A 5 8.53 22.85 -29.51
N VAL A 6 7.43 23.34 -28.95
CA VAL A 6 7.36 23.75 -27.55
C VAL A 6 7.36 22.47 -26.70
N ALA A 7 8.42 22.28 -25.91
CA ALA A 7 8.46 21.22 -24.90
C ALA A 7 7.44 21.55 -23.80
N PRO A 8 6.64 20.58 -23.33
CA PRO A 8 5.77 20.82 -22.18
C PRO A 8 6.63 20.94 -20.92
N ASP A 9 6.30 21.96 -20.12
CA ASP A 9 6.90 22.26 -18.82
C ASP A 9 6.98 21.01 -17.95
N SER A 10 8.21 20.56 -17.69
CA SER A 10 8.49 19.58 -16.66
C SER A 10 8.39 20.28 -15.31
N HIS A 11 7.19 20.25 -14.73
CA HIS A 11 7.05 20.48 -13.30
C HIS A 11 7.77 19.37 -12.56
N HIS A 12 9.06 19.62 -12.28
CA HIS A 12 9.78 18.99 -11.19
C HIS A 12 9.04 19.31 -9.90
N PHE A 13 8.14 18.42 -9.49
CA PHE A 13 7.73 18.34 -8.10
C PHE A 13 8.89 17.69 -7.33
N GLU A 14 9.77 18.52 -6.77
CA GLU A 14 10.52 18.15 -5.58
C GLU A 14 9.50 17.90 -4.46
N LYS A 15 8.98 16.67 -4.38
CA LYS A 15 8.19 16.22 -3.24
C LYS A 15 9.18 15.96 -2.09
N SER A 16 9.34 16.96 -1.23
CA SER A 16 9.84 16.73 0.10
C SER A 16 8.88 15.75 0.79
N ALA A 17 9.39 14.56 1.14
CA ALA A 17 8.62 13.52 1.79
C ALA A 17 8.34 13.95 3.24
N HIS A 18 7.14 14.46 3.51
CA HIS A 18 6.65 14.64 4.86
C HIS A 18 5.92 13.36 5.30
N ALA A 19 6.33 12.79 6.43
CA ALA A 19 5.75 11.58 7.01
C ALA A 19 4.30 11.80 7.46
N GLY A 20 3.42 10.84 7.18
CA GLY A 20 2.05 10.77 7.71
C GLY A 20 1.04 11.76 7.11
N GLU A 21 1.06 11.97 5.80
CA GLU A 21 0.06 12.82 5.13
C GLU A 21 -1.26 12.06 4.93
N VAL A 22 -2.35 12.66 5.43
CA VAL A 22 -3.73 12.25 5.13
C VAL A 22 -4.29 13.27 4.16
N PHE A 23 -4.81 12.81 3.04
CA PHE A 23 -5.50 13.70 2.09
C PHE A 23 -6.94 13.24 1.90
N ASP A 24 -7.85 14.22 1.86
CA ASP A 24 -9.24 14.04 1.47
C ASP A 24 -9.42 14.69 0.08
N GLN A 25 -9.91 13.94 -0.89
CA GLN A 25 -10.41 14.48 -2.15
C GLN A 25 -11.88 14.10 -2.28
N GLN A 26 -12.75 15.11 -2.40
CA GLN A 26 -14.12 14.91 -2.83
C GLN A 26 -14.16 15.08 -4.34
N ASP A 27 -14.56 14.04 -5.07
CA ASP A 27 -14.82 14.19 -6.50
C ASP A 27 -16.23 14.77 -6.66
N ASP A 28 -16.29 16.07 -6.96
CA ASP A 28 -17.51 16.86 -7.05
C ASP A 28 -18.51 16.32 -8.09
N ASN A 29 -18.06 15.47 -9.03
CA ASN A 29 -18.90 14.90 -10.08
C ASN A 29 -19.43 13.49 -9.81
N SER A 30 -18.79 12.72 -8.92
CA SER A 30 -19.18 11.33 -8.64
C SER A 30 -19.78 11.13 -7.24
N GLY A 31 -19.65 12.12 -6.34
CA GLY A 31 -20.07 12.00 -4.94
C GLY A 31 -19.22 11.02 -4.13
N VAL A 32 -18.13 10.51 -4.71
CA VAL A 32 -17.21 9.57 -4.06
C VAL A 32 -16.21 10.37 -3.23
N GLY A 33 -16.17 10.09 -1.93
CA GLY A 33 -15.13 10.59 -1.05
C GLY A 33 -13.89 9.70 -1.13
N ARG A 34 -12.76 10.27 -1.53
CA ARG A 34 -11.44 9.62 -1.48
C ARG A 34 -10.69 10.09 -0.25
N ALA A 35 -10.20 9.15 0.55
CA ALA A 35 -9.22 9.41 1.59
C ALA A 35 -7.95 8.64 1.24
N GLY A 36 -6.79 9.26 1.43
CA GLY A 36 -5.52 8.59 1.20
C GLY A 36 -4.53 8.83 2.32
N PHE A 37 -3.52 7.97 2.36
CA PHE A 37 -2.46 7.95 3.35
C PHE A 37 -1.13 7.75 2.63
N ARG A 38 -0.15 8.59 2.93
CA ARG A 38 1.24 8.36 2.52
C ARG A 38 2.17 8.41 3.72
N ASP A 39 3.10 7.47 3.78
CA ASP A 39 4.14 7.45 4.82
C ASP A 39 5.43 6.81 4.29
N VAL A 40 6.56 7.24 4.86
CA VAL A 40 7.91 6.83 4.43
C VAL A 40 8.75 6.52 5.65
N TYR A 41 9.51 5.43 5.60
CA TYR A 41 10.49 5.08 6.62
C TYR A 41 11.81 4.62 6.02
N THR A 42 12.89 4.93 6.71
CA THR A 42 14.25 4.50 6.35
C THR A 42 14.71 3.39 7.29
N ILE A 43 15.21 2.30 6.73
CA ILE A 43 15.90 1.24 7.47
C ILE A 43 17.38 1.30 7.13
N ASN A 44 18.19 1.60 8.14
CA ASN A 44 19.62 1.79 7.92
C ASN A 44 20.34 0.46 7.66
N ASN A 45 21.39 0.43 6.84
CA ASN A 45 22.22 -0.75 6.58
C ASN A 45 21.42 -2.01 6.15
N ALA A 46 20.38 -1.87 5.34
CA ALA A 46 19.53 -2.99 4.91
C ALA A 46 19.62 -3.23 3.41
N ASP A 47 19.23 -4.43 2.98
CA ASP A 47 19.05 -4.74 1.57
C ASP A 47 17.56 -4.58 1.18
N LYS A 48 17.31 -3.91 0.06
CA LYS A 48 15.94 -3.67 -0.45
C LYS A 48 15.17 -4.97 -0.67
N LYS A 49 15.84 -6.07 -1.03
CA LYS A 49 15.19 -7.36 -1.31
C LYS A 49 14.65 -7.95 -0.03
N ASP A 50 15.44 -7.96 1.05
CA ASP A 50 14.98 -8.47 2.35
C ASP A 50 13.77 -7.67 2.87
N CYS A 51 13.83 -6.35 2.71
CA CYS A 51 12.74 -5.46 3.04
C CYS A 51 11.48 -5.71 2.20
N PHE A 52 11.66 -5.82 0.88
CA PHE A 52 10.56 -6.04 -0.05
C PHE A 52 9.97 -7.43 0.10
N ASP A 53 10.74 -8.47 0.43
CA ASP A 53 10.23 -9.83 0.63
C ASP A 53 9.24 -9.89 1.81
N VAL A 54 9.45 -9.09 2.87
CA VAL A 54 8.49 -8.96 3.98
C VAL A 54 7.17 -8.33 3.51
N ILE A 55 7.24 -7.29 2.68
CA ILE A 55 6.06 -6.61 2.13
C ILE A 55 5.35 -7.50 1.10
N ASN A 56 6.13 -8.17 0.25
CA ASN A 56 5.61 -8.96 -0.84
C ASN A 56 4.99 -10.28 -0.32
N ASN A 57 5.37 -10.77 0.87
CA ASN A 57 4.81 -11.98 1.46
C ASN A 57 3.51 -11.74 2.23
N VAL A 58 2.45 -11.46 1.49
CA VAL A 58 1.13 -11.10 2.02
C VAL A 58 0.48 -12.22 2.85
N GLU A 59 0.87 -13.48 2.67
CA GLU A 59 0.32 -14.63 3.42
C GLU A 59 0.73 -14.63 4.90
N LEU A 60 1.86 -13.99 5.23
CA LEU A 60 2.32 -13.84 6.61
C LEU A 60 1.73 -12.62 7.31
N TYR A 61 1.01 -11.76 6.60
CA TYR A 61 0.44 -10.53 7.17
C TYR A 61 -0.36 -10.77 8.46
N PRO A 62 -1.20 -11.80 8.61
CA PRO A 62 -1.93 -12.04 9.85
C PRO A 62 -1.04 -12.28 11.09
N GLU A 63 0.24 -12.64 10.92
CA GLU A 63 1.18 -12.83 12.03
C GLU A 63 1.56 -11.50 12.70
N TYR A 64 1.52 -10.38 11.98
CA TYR A 64 1.99 -9.08 12.48
C TYR A 64 1.05 -7.90 12.19
N LEU A 65 0.11 -8.03 11.25
CA LEU A 65 -0.90 -7.03 10.91
C LEU A 65 -2.25 -7.43 11.49
N LYS A 66 -2.56 -6.92 12.68
CA LYS A 66 -3.79 -7.25 13.44
C LYS A 66 -5.11 -6.95 12.73
N VAL A 67 -5.08 -6.12 11.68
CA VAL A 67 -6.26 -5.85 10.84
C VAL A 67 -6.70 -7.08 10.04
N TYR A 68 -5.80 -8.02 9.77
CA TYR A 68 -6.09 -9.22 8.99
C TYR A 68 -6.24 -10.43 9.90
N SER A 69 -7.37 -11.14 9.76
CA SER A 69 -7.54 -12.46 10.38
C SER A 69 -6.96 -13.57 9.51
N LYS A 70 -6.94 -13.36 8.19
CA LYS A 70 -6.40 -14.31 7.22
C LYS A 70 -6.04 -13.57 5.93
N THR A 71 -4.98 -14.02 5.28
CA THR A 71 -4.65 -13.67 3.91
C THR A 71 -4.35 -14.95 3.13
N GLN A 72 -4.65 -14.95 1.84
CA GLN A 72 -4.45 -16.12 0.99
C GLN A 72 -4.18 -15.70 -0.45
N VAL A 73 -3.09 -16.21 -1.04
CA VAL A 73 -2.86 -16.05 -2.48
C VAL A 73 -3.75 -17.04 -3.24
N LEU A 74 -4.60 -16.51 -4.11
CA LEU A 74 -5.54 -17.27 -4.93
C LEU A 74 -4.94 -17.64 -6.29
N SER A 75 -4.13 -16.75 -6.85
CA SER A 75 -3.37 -17.01 -8.07
C SER A 75 -2.08 -16.20 -8.10
N SER A 76 -1.10 -16.72 -8.85
CA SER A 76 0.20 -16.08 -9.05
C SER A 76 0.68 -16.36 -10.47
N SER A 77 1.18 -15.34 -11.14
CA SER A 77 1.81 -15.43 -12.45
C SER A 77 2.95 -14.42 -12.57
N VAL A 78 3.84 -14.66 -13.52
CA VAL A 78 4.89 -13.73 -13.94
C VAL A 78 4.54 -13.27 -15.36
N ASP A 79 4.81 -12.01 -15.68
CA ASP A 79 4.58 -11.48 -17.02
C ASP A 79 5.47 -12.20 -18.05
N LEU A 80 4.88 -12.59 -19.18
CA LEU A 80 5.56 -13.37 -20.21
C LEU A 80 6.63 -12.56 -20.97
N TYR A 81 6.47 -11.23 -21.03
CA TYR A 81 7.34 -10.33 -21.77
C TYR A 81 8.31 -9.58 -20.86
N ASN A 82 7.98 -9.46 -19.57
CA ASN A 82 8.85 -8.83 -18.59
C ASN A 82 8.94 -9.66 -17.29
N PRO A 83 9.96 -10.52 -17.11
CA PRO A 83 10.06 -11.39 -15.93
C PRO A 83 10.22 -10.63 -14.61
N ASN A 84 10.48 -9.32 -14.67
CA ASN A 84 10.53 -8.46 -13.50
C ASN A 84 9.13 -8.03 -13.00
N ILE A 85 8.06 -8.40 -13.69
CA ILE A 85 6.69 -8.10 -13.30
C ILE A 85 6.00 -9.39 -12.88
N SER A 86 5.40 -9.39 -11.69
CA SER A 86 4.56 -10.50 -11.21
C SER A 86 3.18 -10.01 -10.83
N TYR A 87 2.17 -10.83 -11.12
CA TYR A 87 0.78 -10.57 -10.80
C TYR A 87 0.28 -11.62 -9.82
N ARG A 88 -0.36 -11.18 -8.74
CA ARG A 88 -0.99 -12.07 -7.77
C ARG A 88 -2.39 -11.61 -7.46
N ILE A 89 -3.34 -12.53 -7.35
CA ILE A 89 -4.66 -12.25 -6.78
C ILE A 89 -4.65 -12.80 -5.36
N ALA A 90 -4.92 -11.96 -4.37
CA ALA A 90 -4.90 -12.34 -2.97
C ALA A 90 -6.16 -11.88 -2.24
N ARG A 91 -6.71 -12.75 -1.41
CA ARG A 91 -7.84 -12.46 -0.52
C ARG A 91 -7.32 -12.01 0.84
N TYR A 92 -7.96 -11.00 1.39
CA TYR A 92 -7.70 -10.44 2.72
C TYR A 92 -8.99 -10.45 3.52
N ASP A 93 -9.05 -11.30 4.54
CA ASP A 93 -10.16 -11.33 5.49
C ASP A 93 -9.83 -10.42 6.68
N ILE A 94 -10.73 -9.48 6.97
CA ILE A 94 -10.54 -8.45 7.99
C ILE A 94 -10.95 -8.98 9.36
N ALA A 95 -10.06 -8.79 10.34
CA ALA A 95 -10.34 -9.04 11.75
C ALA A 95 -11.28 -7.94 12.28
N ILE A 96 -12.58 -8.12 12.08
CA ILE A 96 -13.61 -7.15 12.48
C ILE A 96 -13.60 -7.01 14.01
N PRO A 97 -13.29 -5.80 14.54
CA PRO A 97 -13.40 -5.53 15.97
C PRO A 97 -14.80 -5.86 16.48
N PHE A 98 -14.92 -6.36 17.72
CA PHE A 98 -16.20 -6.78 18.29
C PHE A 98 -17.31 -5.73 18.13
N ILE A 99 -16.97 -4.45 18.30
CA ILE A 99 -17.90 -3.32 18.18
C ILE A 99 -18.50 -3.15 16.77
N LEU A 100 -17.83 -3.63 15.72
CA LEU A 100 -18.26 -3.51 14.32
C LEU A 100 -18.98 -4.77 13.80
N ARG A 101 -18.93 -5.88 14.52
CA ARG A 101 -19.57 -7.15 14.13
C ARG A 101 -21.09 -7.08 13.90
N PRO A 102 -21.87 -6.23 14.59
CA PRO A 102 -23.29 -6.08 14.30
C PRO A 102 -23.57 -5.51 12.89
N PHE A 103 -22.66 -4.72 12.35
CA PHE A 103 -22.79 -4.07 11.04
C PHE A 103 -22.16 -4.89 9.92
N PHE A 104 -21.11 -5.65 10.24
CA PHE A 104 -20.34 -6.42 9.28
C PHE A 104 -20.15 -7.85 9.79
N LYS A 105 -20.87 -8.82 9.20
CA LYS A 105 -20.75 -10.24 9.59
C LYS A 105 -19.46 -10.87 9.10
N ASN A 106 -19.11 -10.62 7.84
CA ASN A 106 -17.85 -11.01 7.21
C ASN A 106 -17.39 -9.83 6.35
N LEU A 107 -16.13 -9.45 6.47
CA LEU A 107 -15.54 -8.35 5.72
C LEU A 107 -14.25 -8.86 5.10
N TYR A 108 -14.21 -8.89 3.78
CA TYR A 108 -13.03 -9.27 3.03
C TYR A 108 -12.96 -8.45 1.76
N TYR A 109 -11.75 -8.36 1.20
CA TYR A 109 -11.54 -7.91 -0.16
C TYR A 109 -10.53 -8.81 -0.86
N VAL A 110 -10.62 -8.83 -2.18
CA VAL A 110 -9.67 -9.50 -3.06
C VAL A 110 -8.95 -8.40 -3.81
N LEU A 111 -7.62 -8.42 -3.74
CA LEU A 111 -6.75 -7.47 -4.41
C LEU A 111 -5.96 -8.17 -5.50
N LYS A 112 -5.80 -7.48 -6.63
CA LYS A 112 -4.74 -7.77 -7.58
C LYS A 112 -3.50 -7.00 -7.18
N LEU A 113 -2.41 -7.72 -6.98
CA LEU A 113 -1.09 -7.21 -6.65
C LEU A 113 -0.24 -7.27 -7.92
N THR A 114 0.38 -6.16 -8.28
CA THR A 114 1.35 -6.07 -9.37
C THR A 114 2.69 -5.69 -8.75
N SER A 115 3.61 -6.63 -8.66
CA SER A 115 4.96 -6.37 -8.14
C SER A 115 5.92 -6.18 -9.31
N VAL A 116 6.72 -5.11 -9.24
CA VAL A 116 7.72 -4.75 -10.26
C VAL A 116 9.09 -4.64 -9.62
N PHE A 117 10.06 -5.33 -10.20
CA PHE A 117 11.48 -5.28 -9.82
C PHE A 117 12.23 -4.44 -10.85
N ASP A 118 12.63 -3.23 -10.50
CA ASP A 118 13.38 -2.37 -11.39
C ASP A 118 14.87 -2.36 -10.99
N PRO A 119 15.74 -3.13 -11.69
CA PRO A 119 17.16 -3.15 -11.39
C PRO A 119 17.85 -1.84 -11.77
N GLU A 120 17.35 -1.09 -12.76
CA GLU A 120 17.96 0.17 -13.22
C GLU A 120 17.70 1.31 -12.23
N LEU A 121 16.48 1.38 -11.69
CA LEU A 121 16.09 2.38 -10.70
C LEU A 121 16.41 1.97 -9.25
N ASN A 122 17.07 0.81 -9.07
CA ASN A 122 17.40 0.26 -7.76
C ASN A 122 16.18 0.14 -6.82
N LYS A 123 15.02 -0.22 -7.40
CA LYS A 123 13.71 -0.06 -6.78
C LYS A 123 12.86 -1.32 -6.92
N MET A 124 12.08 -1.64 -5.89
CA MET A 124 11.07 -2.68 -5.93
C MET A 124 9.73 -2.08 -5.53
N SER A 125 8.66 -2.46 -6.20
CA SER A 125 7.33 -1.94 -5.89
C SER A 125 6.25 -3.01 -5.95
N MET A 126 5.19 -2.81 -5.18
CA MET A 126 3.98 -3.62 -5.23
C MET A 126 2.78 -2.68 -5.23
N LYS A 127 2.14 -2.55 -6.38
CA LYS A 127 0.85 -1.85 -6.51
C LYS A 127 -0.29 -2.82 -6.23
N TRP A 128 -1.35 -2.38 -5.57
CA TRP A 128 -2.59 -3.14 -5.49
C TRP A 128 -3.80 -2.39 -5.99
N GLU A 129 -4.79 -3.15 -6.45
CA GLU A 129 -6.10 -2.69 -6.86
C GLU A 129 -7.16 -3.70 -6.42
N GLN A 130 -8.29 -3.21 -5.90
CA GLN A 130 -9.40 -4.06 -5.50
C GLN A 130 -10.12 -4.64 -6.72
N VAL A 131 -10.26 -5.96 -6.75
CA VAL A 131 -11.02 -6.70 -7.77
C VAL A 131 -12.37 -7.20 -7.24
N GLU A 132 -12.45 -7.45 -5.93
CA GLU A 132 -13.68 -7.82 -5.23
C GLU A 132 -13.63 -7.23 -3.83
N GLY A 133 -14.77 -6.81 -3.28
CA GLY A 133 -14.80 -6.23 -1.95
C GLY A 133 -16.22 -5.89 -1.51
N PRO A 134 -16.36 -5.35 -0.29
CA PRO A 134 -17.65 -4.90 0.19
C PRO A 134 -18.15 -3.73 -0.67
N SER A 135 -19.46 -3.69 -0.94
CA SER A 135 -20.09 -2.68 -1.80
C SER A 135 -19.91 -1.23 -1.34
N PHE A 136 -19.49 -1.02 -0.09
CA PHE A 136 -19.23 0.31 0.43
C PHE A 136 -17.81 0.83 0.20
N ILE A 137 -16.87 -0.05 -0.18
CA ILE A 137 -15.52 0.34 -0.59
C ILE A 137 -15.50 0.32 -2.12
N VAL A 138 -15.62 1.50 -2.72
CA VAL A 138 -15.67 1.68 -4.17
C VAL A 138 -14.28 1.77 -4.78
N GLU A 139 -13.29 2.17 -3.98
CA GLU A 139 -11.90 2.25 -4.40
C GLU A 139 -11.03 1.73 -3.25
N ASN A 140 -10.12 0.80 -3.56
CA ASN A 140 -9.08 0.38 -2.63
C ASN A 140 -7.86 0.00 -3.45
N GLY A 141 -6.86 0.85 -3.37
CA GLY A 141 -5.61 0.65 -4.05
C GLY A 141 -4.48 1.38 -3.35
N GLY A 142 -3.29 1.15 -3.84
CA GLY A 142 -2.11 1.77 -3.29
C GLY A 142 -0.83 1.15 -3.82
N LEU A 143 0.27 1.57 -3.22
CA LEU A 143 1.62 1.28 -3.65
C LEU A 143 2.50 1.08 -2.42
N TRP A 144 3.24 -0.01 -2.44
CA TRP A 144 4.48 -0.13 -1.70
C TRP A 144 5.64 0.14 -2.63
N GLU A 145 6.61 0.89 -2.16
CA GLU A 145 7.83 1.19 -2.88
C GLU A 145 9.02 1.05 -1.94
N VAL A 146 10.05 0.33 -2.38
CA VAL A 146 11.28 0.09 -1.64
C VAL A 146 12.44 0.52 -2.53
N THR A 147 13.17 1.53 -2.08
CA THR A 147 14.29 2.13 -2.83
C THR A 147 15.57 2.02 -2.01
N GLN A 148 16.61 1.45 -2.61
CA GLN A 148 17.92 1.38 -1.97
C GLN A 148 18.67 2.71 -2.16
N ARG A 149 19.16 3.29 -1.05
CA ARG A 149 19.94 4.53 -1.00
C ARG A 149 21.26 4.27 -0.25
N GLY A 150 22.31 3.94 -1.01
CA GLY A 150 23.58 3.52 -0.40
C GLY A 150 23.38 2.24 0.40
N GLU A 151 23.75 2.25 1.68
CA GLU A 151 23.54 1.13 2.60
C GLU A 151 22.12 1.11 3.20
N ASP A 152 21.35 2.18 3.04
CA ASP A 152 20.03 2.32 3.65
C ASP A 152 18.90 2.01 2.65
N VAL A 153 17.72 1.69 3.17
CA VAL A 153 16.53 1.39 2.37
C VAL A 153 15.38 2.29 2.81
N ASP A 154 14.83 3.04 1.85
CA ASP A 154 13.59 3.77 2.05
C ASP A 154 12.41 2.93 1.62
N ILE A 155 11.36 2.92 2.45
CA ILE A 155 10.12 2.22 2.19
C ILE A 155 8.98 3.21 2.28
N GLU A 156 8.25 3.35 1.19
CA GLU A 156 7.10 4.21 1.05
C GLU A 156 5.83 3.37 0.92
N LEU A 157 4.81 3.77 1.70
CA LEU A 157 3.44 3.32 1.55
C LEU A 157 2.61 4.49 1.04
N GLU A 158 1.88 4.27 -0.04
CA GLU A 158 0.77 5.12 -0.45
C GLU A 158 -0.50 4.28 -0.56
N MET A 159 -1.62 4.78 -0.05
CA MET A 159 -2.92 4.13 -0.19
C MET A 159 -4.02 5.14 -0.45
N HIS A 160 -5.02 4.71 -1.21
CA HIS A 160 -6.25 5.43 -1.46
C HIS A 160 -7.44 4.50 -1.20
N LEU A 161 -8.39 4.99 -0.42
CA LEU A 161 -9.65 4.34 -0.09
C LEU A 161 -10.80 5.27 -0.48
N GLY A 162 -11.68 4.78 -1.34
CA GLY A 162 -12.90 5.43 -1.77
C GLY A 162 -14.11 4.73 -1.16
N TYR A 163 -15.05 5.52 -0.64
CA TYR A 163 -16.25 5.00 0.00
C TYR A 163 -17.52 5.48 -0.73
N SER A 164 -18.53 4.61 -0.83
CA SER A 164 -19.83 4.97 -1.44
C SER A 164 -20.70 5.86 -0.55
N PHE A 165 -20.26 6.13 0.68
CA PHE A 165 -20.94 7.01 1.63
C PHE A 165 -19.92 7.86 2.38
N TYR A 166 -20.41 8.95 2.96
CA TYR A 166 -19.59 9.81 3.81
C TYR A 166 -19.16 9.06 5.07
N LEU A 167 -17.84 8.86 5.24
CA LEU A 167 -17.29 8.40 6.49
C LEU A 167 -17.21 9.56 7.49
N PRO A 168 -17.81 9.42 8.69
CA PRO A 168 -17.60 10.39 9.77
C PRO A 168 -16.11 10.55 10.10
N THR A 169 -15.69 11.78 10.41
CA THR A 169 -14.29 12.12 10.70
C THR A 169 -13.66 11.24 11.79
N TYR A 170 -14.41 10.86 12.82
CA TYR A 170 -13.88 9.97 13.88
C TYR A 170 -13.51 8.58 13.33
N LEU A 171 -14.26 8.05 12.36
CA LEU A 171 -14.00 6.75 11.76
C LEU A 171 -12.83 6.82 10.77
N LYS A 172 -12.74 7.92 10.00
CA LYS A 172 -11.56 8.21 9.17
C LYS A 172 -10.30 8.26 10.03
N ASN A 173 -10.31 9.05 11.11
CA ASN A 173 -9.19 9.16 12.05
C ASN A 173 -8.85 7.80 12.68
N TYR A 174 -9.87 7.01 13.05
CA TYR A 174 -9.65 5.67 13.59
C TYR A 174 -8.91 4.77 12.59
N ILE A 175 -9.35 4.73 11.32
CA ILE A 175 -8.72 3.95 10.26
C ILE A 175 -7.27 4.43 10.06
N THR A 176 -7.07 5.72 9.86
CA THR A 176 -5.73 6.27 9.59
C THR A 176 -4.76 6.04 10.75
N THR A 177 -5.16 6.41 11.96
CA THR A 177 -4.25 6.40 13.12
C THR A 177 -4.03 4.99 13.66
N ASN A 178 -5.06 4.13 13.72
CA ASN A 178 -4.95 2.84 14.40
C ASN A 178 -4.84 1.65 13.46
N ILE A 179 -5.25 1.78 12.19
CA ILE A 179 -5.10 0.68 11.23
C ILE A 179 -3.87 0.92 10.37
N LEU A 180 -3.73 2.10 9.78
CA LEU A 180 -2.67 2.35 8.80
C LEU A 180 -1.31 2.53 9.48
N LYS A 181 -1.23 3.42 10.47
CA LYS A 181 0.02 3.66 11.20
C LYS A 181 0.48 2.41 11.97
N ASP A 182 -0.43 1.65 12.57
CA ASP A 182 -0.09 0.38 13.22
C ASP A 182 0.39 -0.65 12.20
N SER A 183 -0.22 -0.71 11.01
CA SER A 183 0.23 -1.62 9.97
C SER A 183 1.65 -1.28 9.52
N MET A 184 1.93 0.00 9.26
CA MET A 184 3.29 0.49 8.95
C MET A 184 4.30 0.12 10.03
N ASN A 185 3.99 0.44 11.28
CA ASN A 185 4.86 0.14 12.42
C ASN A 185 5.12 -1.36 12.56
N ASN A 186 4.12 -2.21 12.30
CA ASN A 186 4.26 -3.65 12.38
C ASN A 186 5.06 -4.22 11.20
N ILE A 187 4.93 -3.68 9.99
CA ILE A 187 5.82 -4.02 8.86
C ILE A 187 7.26 -3.66 9.22
N HIS A 188 7.51 -2.44 9.70
CA HIS A 188 8.84 -2.01 10.10
C HIS A 188 9.45 -2.95 11.15
N LYS A 189 8.70 -3.27 12.22
CA LYS A 189 9.13 -4.25 13.23
C LYS A 189 9.43 -5.63 12.63
N ARG A 190 8.61 -6.09 11.69
CA ARG A 190 8.82 -7.37 11.02
C ARG A 190 10.09 -7.37 10.18
N VAL A 191 10.37 -6.29 9.46
CA VAL A 191 11.63 -6.16 8.71
C VAL A 191 12.83 -6.19 9.66
N LEU A 192 12.82 -5.40 10.74
CA LEU A 192 13.90 -5.43 11.74
C LEU A 192 14.09 -6.82 12.35
N HIS A 193 13.00 -7.53 12.62
CA HIS A 193 13.04 -8.90 13.13
C HIS A 193 13.69 -9.88 12.15
N VAL A 194 13.32 -9.84 10.87
CA VAL A 194 13.92 -10.69 9.81
C VAL A 194 15.40 -10.39 9.63
N LEU A 195 15.81 -9.13 9.77
CA LEU A 195 17.20 -8.69 9.74
C LEU A 195 17.99 -9.04 11.03
N GLY A 196 17.37 -9.70 12.02
CA GLY A 196 18.03 -10.08 13.27
C GLY A 196 18.35 -8.91 14.21
N ARG A 197 17.65 -7.78 14.05
CA ARG A 197 17.92 -6.55 14.81
C ARG A 197 17.01 -6.43 16.01
N LYS A 198 17.54 -5.83 17.09
CA LYS A 198 16.74 -5.54 18.28
C LYS A 198 15.76 -4.41 17.98
N MET A 199 14.50 -4.65 18.37
CA MET A 199 13.40 -3.67 18.34
C MET A 199 13.61 -2.58 19.39
#